data_AF-A0A6H1ZA64-F1
#
_entry.id   AF-A0A6H1ZA64-F1
#
_cell.length_a   1.000
_cell.length_b   1.000
_cell.length_c   1.000
_cell.angle_alpha   90.00
_cell.angle_beta   90.00
_cell.angle_gamma   90.00
#
_symmetry.space_group_name_H-M   'P 1'
#
loop_
_entity.id
_entity.type
_entity.pdbx_description
1 polymer ?
#
loop_
_entity_poly.entity_id
_entity_poly.type
_entity_poly.pdbx_seq_one_letter_code
_entity_poly.pdbx_strand_id
1 'polypeptide(L)'
;MCNFFSCIVLKDGQVVWDTNIDSHDELLVMANIKDDTANPAELLFARVEIVPPDGDVFEKDMKKWMLKIDQSITPKWWNKQYEQKCRNALQTCLKETIIDNQDIDLIQNKSGLWIRNSKIKTIKNSFIRVMRGSSQVGEMRGSSQVREMRGSSQVGVMRGSSQVGVMRESSQVRVMWGSSQVREMRGSSQVGVMWESSQVRVMWESSQVGEMRGSSQVGEMRGSSQVGEMRGSSQVGEMRGSSQVNKISSKDTKFKIGENSDAIVIDRSGKQIQIISACTIKTKKYKEEV
;
A
#
# COMPACT_ATOMS: atom_id res chain seq x y z
N MET A 1 9.84 15.05 8.27
CA MET A 1 9.46 14.05 7.25
C MET A 1 10.42 14.23 6.11
N CYS A 2 11.31 13.27 5.89
CA CYS A 2 12.25 13.29 4.77
C CYS A 2 11.52 12.94 3.47
N ASN A 3 11.95 13.50 2.35
CA ASN A 3 11.32 13.32 1.05
C ASN A 3 11.90 12.08 0.34
N PHE A 4 11.61 11.93 -0.96
CA PHE A 4 11.94 10.75 -1.74
C PHE A 4 13.45 10.38 -1.74
N PHE A 5 14.36 11.36 -1.72
CA PHE A 5 15.79 11.10 -1.79
C PHE A 5 16.58 12.01 -0.85
N SER A 6 17.14 11.39 0.18
CA SER A 6 18.05 11.99 1.14
C SER A 6 19.44 11.37 0.94
N CYS A 7 20.49 12.19 0.98
CA CYS A 7 21.86 11.71 0.92
C CYS A 7 22.81 12.52 1.81
N ILE A 8 23.91 11.88 2.18
CA ILE A 8 25.06 12.50 2.84
C ILE A 8 26.18 12.55 1.82
N VAL A 9 26.74 13.74 1.58
CA VAL A 9 27.92 13.90 0.74
C VAL A 9 29.12 14.27 1.59
N LEU A 10 30.21 13.53 1.42
CA LEU A 10 31.43 13.69 2.19
C LEU A 10 32.39 14.67 1.50
N LYS A 11 33.34 15.20 2.27
CA LYS A 11 34.36 16.13 1.78
C LYS A 11 35.24 15.53 0.68
N ASP A 12 35.51 14.23 0.72
CA ASP A 12 36.20 13.50 -0.37
C ASP A 12 35.31 13.29 -1.62
N GLY A 13 34.01 13.54 -1.48
CA GLY A 13 33.00 13.46 -2.52
C GLY A 13 32.30 12.11 -2.65
N GLN A 14 32.48 11.19 -1.72
CA GLN A 14 31.58 10.04 -1.60
C GLN A 14 30.15 10.53 -1.30
N VAL A 15 29.15 9.87 -1.89
CA VAL A 15 27.73 10.14 -1.62
C VAL A 15 27.11 8.88 -1.03
N VAL A 16 26.64 8.98 0.21
CA VAL A 16 25.96 7.92 0.96
C VAL A 16 24.45 8.13 0.83
N TRP A 17 23.75 7.09 0.42
CA TRP A 17 22.29 7.03 0.27
C TRP A 17 21.84 5.56 0.26
N ASP A 18 20.57 5.31 0.56
CA ASP A 18 19.95 3.98 0.46
C ASP A 18 18.51 4.12 -0.03
N THR A 19 18.00 3.13 -0.77
CA THR A 19 16.63 3.16 -1.32
C THR A 19 15.52 3.01 -0.26
N ASN A 20 15.89 2.56 0.94
CA ASN A 20 14.99 2.30 2.06
C ASN A 20 15.19 3.26 3.24
N ILE A 21 16.25 4.06 3.24
CA ILE A 21 16.56 5.01 4.31
C ILE A 21 16.42 6.43 3.79
N ASP A 22 15.45 7.14 4.36
CA ASP A 22 15.20 8.56 4.13
C ASP A 22 15.69 9.44 5.29
N SER A 23 16.12 8.86 6.41
CA SER A 23 16.67 9.61 7.55
C SER A 23 18.16 9.92 7.39
N HIS A 24 18.54 11.22 7.44
CA HIS A 24 19.96 11.60 7.46
C HIS A 24 20.71 11.02 8.65
N ASP A 25 20.08 10.92 9.82
CA ASP A 25 20.72 10.37 11.01
C ASP A 25 20.98 8.87 10.86
N GLU A 26 20.05 8.13 10.25
CA GLU A 26 20.27 6.71 9.94
C GLU A 26 21.35 6.54 8.86
N LEU A 27 21.42 7.43 7.87
CA LEU A 27 22.51 7.43 6.88
C LEU A 27 23.88 7.73 7.50
N LEU A 28 23.95 8.62 8.50
CA LEU A 28 25.18 8.89 9.25
C LEU A 28 25.60 7.68 10.09
N VAL A 29 24.65 7.02 10.76
CA VAL A 29 24.89 5.77 11.49
C VAL A 29 25.38 4.67 10.54
N MET A 30 24.73 4.51 9.38
CA MET A 30 25.13 3.56 8.34
C MET A 30 26.56 3.81 7.84
N ALA A 31 26.92 5.08 7.64
CA ALA A 31 28.26 5.47 7.20
C ALA A 31 29.29 5.51 8.34
N ASN A 32 28.89 5.25 9.59
CA ASN A 32 29.71 5.39 10.78
C ASN A 32 30.35 6.79 10.91
N ILE A 33 29.57 7.83 10.65
CA ILE A 33 29.99 9.24 10.70
C ILE A 33 29.41 9.91 11.95
N LYS A 34 30.26 10.63 12.67
CA LYS A 34 29.84 11.46 13.81
C LYS A 34 29.47 12.86 13.36
N ASP A 35 28.42 13.40 13.96
CA ASP A 35 28.00 14.80 13.83
C ASP A 35 28.31 15.55 15.12
N ASP A 36 29.57 15.98 15.27
CA ASP A 36 30.12 16.52 16.53
C ASP A 36 30.76 17.90 16.39
N THR A 37 30.68 18.53 15.21
CA THR A 37 31.20 19.87 14.98
C THR A 37 30.18 20.77 14.30
N ALA A 38 30.10 22.02 14.77
CA ALA A 38 29.35 23.09 14.13
C ALA A 38 30.27 24.03 13.33
N ASN A 39 31.58 23.79 13.30
CA ASN A 39 32.51 24.65 12.57
C ASN A 39 32.40 24.39 11.06
N PRO A 40 31.97 25.38 10.23
CA PRO A 40 31.79 25.19 8.79
C PRO A 40 33.05 24.71 8.05
N ALA A 41 34.24 25.00 8.57
CA ALA A 41 35.52 24.58 7.97
C ALA A 41 35.88 23.11 8.27
N GLU A 42 35.37 22.57 9.37
CA GLU A 42 35.68 21.23 9.90
C GLU A 42 34.60 20.19 9.55
N LEU A 43 33.39 20.63 9.16
CA LEU A 43 32.33 19.74 8.72
C LEU A 43 32.85 18.73 7.68
N LEU A 44 32.68 17.44 7.98
CA LEU A 44 33.14 16.34 7.12
C LEU A 44 32.13 15.98 6.04
N PHE A 45 30.87 16.42 6.20
CA PHE A 45 29.78 16.08 5.32
C PHE A 45 28.77 17.23 5.17
N ALA A 46 27.90 17.11 4.17
CA ALA A 46 26.67 17.88 4.06
C ALA A 46 25.48 16.92 3.93
N ARG A 47 24.40 17.22 4.66
CA ARG A 47 23.06 16.65 4.47
C ARG A 47 22.42 17.30 3.27
N VAL A 48 22.03 16.50 2.30
CA VAL A 48 21.40 16.97 1.07
C VAL A 48 20.06 16.26 0.91
N GLU A 49 19.09 17.04 0.50
CA GLU A 49 17.74 16.60 0.18
C GLU A 49 17.45 16.96 -1.27
N ILE A 50 16.99 15.99 -2.07
CA ILE A 50 16.59 16.25 -3.46
C ILE A 50 15.12 15.85 -3.63
N VAL A 51 14.28 16.86 -3.88
CA VAL A 51 12.83 16.74 -3.87
C VAL A 51 12.29 16.77 -5.29
N PRO A 52 11.42 15.80 -5.67
CA PRO A 52 10.73 15.85 -6.97
C PRO A 52 9.76 17.02 -7.03
N PRO A 53 9.54 17.62 -8.21
CA PRO A 53 8.50 18.62 -8.39
C PRO A 53 7.13 18.01 -8.09
N ASP A 54 6.33 18.70 -7.27
CA ASP A 54 4.98 18.29 -6.87
C ASP A 54 4.88 16.86 -6.28
N GLY A 55 5.99 16.31 -5.79
CA GLY A 55 6.05 14.92 -5.33
C GLY A 55 6.12 13.87 -6.45
N ASP A 56 6.25 14.25 -7.72
CA ASP A 56 6.29 13.32 -8.85
C ASP A 56 7.69 12.75 -9.10
N VAL A 57 7.96 11.59 -8.49
CA VAL A 57 9.23 10.85 -8.65
C VAL A 57 9.47 10.32 -10.06
N PHE A 58 8.48 10.41 -10.94
CA PHE A 58 8.58 9.98 -12.33
C PHE A 58 8.95 11.13 -13.29
N GLU A 59 9.20 12.34 -12.78
CA GLU A 59 9.70 13.46 -13.59
C GLU A 59 11.09 13.14 -14.14
N LYS A 60 11.23 13.23 -15.47
CA LYS A 60 12.45 12.90 -16.21
C LYS A 60 13.41 14.10 -16.30
N ASP A 61 12.90 15.32 -16.24
CA ASP A 61 13.71 16.52 -16.25
C ASP A 61 14.34 16.78 -14.88
N MET A 62 15.59 16.36 -14.73
CA MET A 62 16.38 16.53 -13.52
C MET A 62 16.58 17.99 -13.09
N LYS A 63 16.32 18.96 -13.98
CA LYS A 63 16.41 20.40 -13.63
C LYS A 63 15.24 20.85 -12.77
N LYS A 64 14.10 20.17 -12.83
CA LYS A 64 12.92 20.46 -11.99
C LYS A 64 13.04 19.92 -10.57
N TRP A 65 13.94 18.96 -10.36
CA TRP A 65 14.23 18.42 -9.04
C TRP A 65 15.01 19.45 -8.21
N MET A 66 14.41 19.87 -7.11
CA MET A 66 14.95 20.87 -6.21
C MET A 66 15.95 20.21 -5.26
N LEU A 67 17.19 20.67 -5.27
CA LEU A 67 18.21 20.26 -4.31
C LEU A 67 18.31 21.31 -3.21
N LYS A 68 18.30 20.84 -1.96
CA LYS A 68 18.45 21.65 -0.77
C LYS A 68 19.56 21.06 0.11
N ILE A 69 20.41 21.93 0.66
CA ILE A 69 21.30 21.56 1.78
C ILE A 69 20.42 21.56 3.03
N ASP A 70 20.22 20.40 3.64
CA ASP A 70 19.28 20.21 4.75
C ASP A 70 19.99 20.26 6.10
N GLN A 71 20.69 21.36 6.35
CA GLN A 71 21.33 21.67 7.63
C GLN A 71 21.48 23.18 7.80
N SER A 72 21.59 23.63 9.04
CA SER A 72 21.72 25.06 9.38
C SER A 72 23.06 25.67 8.96
N ILE A 73 24.10 24.84 8.83
CA ILE A 73 25.47 25.29 8.56
C ILE A 73 25.97 24.61 7.29
N THR A 74 26.20 25.39 6.23
CA THR A 74 26.77 24.87 4.99
C THR A 74 28.30 24.73 5.12
N PRO A 75 28.90 23.56 4.81
CA PRO A 75 30.35 23.40 4.85
C PRO A 75 31.07 24.34 3.87
N LYS A 76 32.24 24.88 4.27
CA LYS A 76 33.01 25.83 3.42
C LYS A 76 33.47 25.22 2.10
N TRP A 77 33.67 23.91 2.05
CA TRP A 77 34.11 23.21 0.85
C TRP A 77 32.97 22.94 -0.14
N TRP A 78 31.71 23.14 0.25
CA TRP A 78 30.57 22.91 -0.62
C TRP A 78 30.64 23.80 -1.88
N ASN A 79 30.43 23.18 -3.04
CA ASN A 79 30.38 23.86 -4.32
C ASN A 79 29.56 23.04 -5.35
N LYS A 80 29.42 23.56 -6.57
CA LYS A 80 28.62 22.94 -7.64
C LYS A 80 29.05 21.53 -8.03
N GLN A 81 30.32 21.16 -7.83
CA GLN A 81 30.78 19.81 -8.12
C GLN A 81 30.13 18.78 -7.18
N TYR A 82 29.99 19.09 -5.89
CA TYR A 82 29.32 18.22 -4.92
C TYR A 82 27.82 18.14 -5.16
N GLU A 83 27.19 19.25 -5.58
CA GLU A 83 25.80 19.24 -6.05
C GLU A 83 25.62 18.22 -7.19
N GLN A 84 26.51 18.24 -8.19
CA GLN A 84 26.44 17.31 -9.32
C GLN A 84 26.66 15.86 -8.89
N LYS A 85 27.53 15.59 -7.92
CA LYS A 85 27.71 14.24 -7.36
C LYS A 85 26.41 13.72 -6.73
N CYS A 86 25.70 14.56 -5.97
CA CYS A 86 24.40 14.22 -5.40
C CYS A 86 23.35 13.95 -6.48
N ARG A 87 23.32 14.77 -7.55
CA ARG A 87 22.41 14.55 -8.69
C ARG A 87 22.70 13.25 -9.44
N ASN A 88 23.97 12.89 -9.60
CA ASN A 88 24.36 11.62 -10.21
C ASN A 88 23.90 10.42 -9.34
N ALA A 89 24.04 10.53 -8.02
CA ALA A 89 23.55 9.51 -7.09
C ALA A 89 22.02 9.33 -7.19
N LEU A 90 21.26 10.43 -7.26
CA LEU A 90 19.82 10.37 -7.52
C LEU A 90 19.50 9.69 -8.86
N GLN A 91 20.21 10.00 -9.94
CA GLN A 91 20.00 9.32 -11.22
C GLN A 91 20.20 7.80 -11.13
N THR A 92 21.20 7.35 -10.37
CA THR A 92 21.40 5.92 -10.09
C THR A 92 20.23 5.34 -9.31
N CYS A 93 19.80 6.01 -8.23
CA CYS A 93 18.65 5.60 -7.44
C CYS A 93 17.37 5.48 -8.29
N LEU A 94 17.09 6.46 -9.15
CA LEU A 94 15.91 6.45 -10.03
C LEU A 94 15.95 5.27 -11.01
N LYS A 95 17.11 4.94 -11.58
CA LYS A 95 17.26 3.77 -12.47
C LYS A 95 16.98 2.44 -11.77
N GLU A 96 17.28 2.35 -10.48
CA GLU A 96 17.09 1.13 -9.70
C GLU A 96 15.66 0.98 -9.16
N THR A 97 14.95 2.10 -8.96
CA THR A 97 13.68 2.13 -8.23
C THR A 97 12.47 2.45 -9.10
N ILE A 98 12.62 3.16 -10.22
CA ILE A 98 11.52 3.57 -11.07
C ILE A 98 11.28 2.57 -12.20
N ILE A 99 10.04 2.09 -12.28
CA ILE A 99 9.53 1.26 -13.38
C ILE A 99 8.36 2.02 -14.00
N ASP A 100 8.57 2.57 -15.20
CA ASP A 100 7.58 3.41 -15.89
C ASP A 100 7.43 2.96 -17.35
N ASN A 101 6.21 2.58 -17.74
CA ASN A 101 5.87 2.07 -19.08
C ASN A 101 6.74 0.88 -19.53
N GLN A 102 6.92 -0.12 -18.68
CA GLN A 102 7.73 -1.31 -18.97
C GLN A 102 6.92 -2.60 -18.83
N ASP A 103 7.34 -3.62 -19.58
CA ASP A 103 6.88 -4.99 -19.44
C ASP A 103 8.02 -5.82 -18.81
N ILE A 104 7.80 -6.38 -17.62
CA ILE A 104 8.81 -7.09 -16.81
C ILE A 104 8.29 -8.46 -16.42
N ASP A 105 9.06 -9.52 -16.68
CA ASP A 105 8.65 -10.88 -16.33
C ASP A 105 8.72 -11.17 -14.83
N LEU A 106 9.78 -10.69 -14.15
CA LEU A 106 10.02 -11.02 -12.76
C LEU A 106 10.68 -9.86 -12.01
N ILE A 107 10.05 -9.47 -10.91
CA ILE A 107 10.67 -8.67 -9.85
C ILE A 107 10.84 -9.58 -8.64
N GLN A 108 12.06 -9.73 -8.16
CA GLN A 108 12.37 -10.59 -7.03
C GLN A 108 13.41 -9.96 -6.10
N ASN A 109 13.16 -10.02 -4.78
CA ASN A 109 14.06 -9.52 -3.74
C ASN A 109 14.45 -8.05 -3.94
N LYS A 110 13.52 -7.22 -4.41
CA LYS A 110 13.72 -5.78 -4.63
C LYS A 110 12.89 -4.98 -3.63
N SER A 111 13.38 -3.84 -3.19
CA SER A 111 12.62 -2.92 -2.35
C SER A 111 12.67 -1.50 -2.90
N GLY A 112 11.84 -0.62 -2.34
CA GLY A 112 11.82 0.79 -2.69
C GLY A 112 11.22 1.13 -4.07
N LEU A 113 10.57 0.18 -4.74
CA LEU A 113 10.16 0.37 -6.13
C LEU A 113 8.93 1.27 -6.29
N TRP A 114 8.91 2.06 -7.36
CA TRP A 114 7.77 2.86 -7.81
C TRP A 114 7.37 2.43 -9.22
N ILE A 115 6.12 2.02 -9.38
CA ILE A 115 5.60 1.44 -10.62
C ILE A 115 4.51 2.33 -11.19
N ARG A 116 4.63 2.69 -12.48
CA ARG A 116 3.59 3.41 -13.23
C ARG A 116 3.42 2.82 -14.62
N ASN A 117 2.16 2.65 -15.04
CA ASN A 117 1.76 2.21 -16.37
C ASN A 117 2.53 0.98 -16.91
N SER A 118 2.88 0.05 -16.04
CA SER A 118 3.78 -1.07 -16.39
C SER A 118 3.08 -2.40 -16.18
N LYS A 119 3.47 -3.43 -16.94
CA LYS A 119 2.98 -4.80 -16.77
C LYS A 119 4.09 -5.66 -16.19
N ILE A 120 3.81 -6.27 -15.05
CA ILE A 120 4.75 -7.15 -14.36
C ILE A 120 4.10 -8.53 -14.31
N LYS A 121 4.74 -9.56 -14.84
CA LYS A 121 4.17 -10.91 -14.79
C LYS A 121 4.18 -11.45 -13.37
N THR A 122 5.33 -11.38 -12.67
CA THR A 122 5.45 -11.89 -11.30
C THR A 122 6.26 -10.96 -10.38
N ILE A 123 5.78 -10.77 -9.15
CA ILE A 123 6.53 -10.15 -8.04
C ILE A 123 6.72 -11.19 -6.92
N LYS A 124 7.96 -11.33 -6.42
CA LYS A 124 8.31 -12.24 -5.31
C LYS A 124 9.16 -11.53 -4.26
N ASN A 125 8.80 -11.66 -2.98
CA ASN A 125 9.56 -11.14 -1.84
C ASN A 125 10.08 -9.72 -2.06
N SER A 126 9.23 -8.84 -2.60
CA SER A 126 9.63 -7.49 -2.98
C SER A 126 8.69 -6.45 -2.39
N PHE A 127 9.21 -5.24 -2.17
CA PHE A 127 8.48 -4.12 -1.61
C PHE A 127 8.32 -3.00 -2.65
N ILE A 128 7.07 -2.71 -2.98
CA ILE A 128 6.67 -1.64 -3.88
C ILE A 128 6.10 -0.50 -3.03
N ARG A 129 6.71 0.68 -3.10
CA ARG A 129 6.23 1.88 -2.40
C ARG A 129 4.90 2.34 -2.98
N VAL A 130 4.85 2.53 -4.30
CA VAL A 130 3.62 2.95 -5.01
C VAL A 130 3.50 2.23 -6.33
N MET A 131 2.29 1.76 -6.63
CA MET A 131 1.88 1.27 -7.95
C MET A 131 0.68 2.10 -8.42
N ARG A 132 0.81 2.79 -9.56
CA ARG A 132 -0.21 3.74 -10.04
C ARG A 132 -0.45 3.70 -11.54
N GLY A 133 -1.46 4.46 -11.99
CA GLY A 133 -1.88 4.52 -13.40
C GLY A 133 -2.57 3.24 -13.83
N SER A 134 -2.23 2.72 -15.00
CA SER A 134 -2.79 1.46 -15.55
C SER A 134 -1.86 0.26 -15.31
N SER A 135 -1.14 0.24 -14.19
CA SER A 135 -0.15 -0.81 -13.89
C SER A 135 -0.81 -2.16 -13.63
N GLN A 136 -0.18 -3.25 -14.05
CA GLN A 136 -0.71 -4.60 -13.89
C GLN A 136 0.35 -5.53 -13.31
N VAL A 137 -0.02 -6.35 -12.34
CA VAL A 137 0.81 -7.45 -11.83
C VAL A 137 0.04 -8.75 -12.03
N GLY A 138 0.61 -9.72 -12.75
CA GLY A 138 -0.02 -11.03 -12.92
C GLY A 138 -0.15 -11.76 -11.59
N GLU A 139 0.98 -11.97 -10.91
CA GLU A 139 1.04 -12.64 -9.62
C GLU A 139 1.97 -11.95 -8.62
N MET A 140 1.50 -11.79 -7.39
CA MET A 140 2.30 -11.44 -6.22
C MET A 140 2.42 -12.66 -5.30
N ARG A 141 3.65 -13.02 -4.92
CA ARG A 141 3.92 -14.23 -4.14
C ARG A 141 4.89 -13.98 -2.98
N GLY A 142 4.91 -14.90 -2.02
CA GLY A 142 5.81 -14.85 -0.87
C GLY A 142 5.41 -13.73 0.10
N SER A 143 6.39 -12.97 0.57
CA SER A 143 6.18 -11.80 1.44
C SER A 143 6.16 -10.49 0.66
N SER A 144 5.64 -10.50 -0.57
CA SER A 144 5.60 -9.30 -1.41
C SER A 144 4.61 -8.27 -0.88
N GLN A 145 4.95 -6.99 -0.99
CA GLN A 145 4.14 -5.91 -0.46
C GLN A 145 4.01 -4.78 -1.47
N VAL A 146 2.80 -4.25 -1.62
CA VAL A 146 2.57 -2.93 -2.22
C VAL A 146 2.03 -2.01 -1.13
N ARG A 147 2.78 -0.98 -0.74
CA ARG A 147 2.32 -0.03 0.28
C ARG A 147 1.08 0.73 -0.20
N GLU A 148 1.09 1.20 -1.44
CA GLU A 148 -0.04 1.91 -2.01
C GLU A 148 -0.29 1.59 -3.49
N MET A 149 -1.55 1.30 -3.81
CA MET A 149 -2.06 1.01 -5.15
C MET A 149 -3.15 2.02 -5.52
N ARG A 150 -2.98 2.71 -6.65
CA ARG A 150 -3.89 3.78 -7.12
C ARG A 150 -4.17 3.68 -8.62
N GLY A 151 -5.07 4.52 -9.14
CA GLY A 151 -5.47 4.51 -10.55
C GLY A 151 -6.37 3.33 -10.88
N SER A 152 -6.15 2.78 -12.07
CA SER A 152 -6.78 1.56 -12.57
C SER A 152 -5.83 0.37 -12.42
N SER A 153 -4.99 0.38 -11.38
CA SER A 153 -3.96 -0.63 -11.15
C SER A 153 -4.56 -1.98 -10.78
N GLN A 154 -3.96 -3.08 -11.24
CA GLN A 154 -4.50 -4.43 -11.05
C GLN A 154 -3.46 -5.43 -10.57
N VAL A 155 -3.84 -6.30 -9.63
CA VAL A 155 -3.12 -7.54 -9.32
C VAL A 155 -4.02 -8.72 -9.66
N GLY A 156 -3.55 -9.64 -10.50
CA GLY A 156 -4.29 -10.85 -10.84
C GLY A 156 -4.42 -11.77 -9.64
N VAL A 157 -3.31 -12.22 -9.07
CA VAL A 157 -3.33 -13.15 -7.94
C VAL A 157 -2.35 -12.72 -6.85
N MET A 158 -2.82 -12.62 -5.61
CA MET A 158 -1.98 -12.52 -4.42
C MET A 158 -1.94 -13.86 -3.69
N ARG A 159 -0.74 -14.37 -3.40
CA ARG A 159 -0.52 -15.64 -2.69
C ARG A 159 0.47 -15.52 -1.55
N GLY A 160 0.37 -16.45 -0.60
CA GLY A 160 1.28 -16.54 0.55
C GLY A 160 0.94 -15.47 1.59
N SER A 161 1.94 -14.71 2.02
CA SER A 161 1.79 -13.61 2.97
C SER A 161 1.86 -12.24 2.27
N SER A 162 1.38 -12.17 1.03
CA SER A 162 1.44 -10.95 0.22
C SER A 162 0.48 -9.89 0.76
N GLN A 163 0.87 -8.62 0.70
CA GLN A 163 0.09 -7.52 1.29
C GLN A 163 -0.07 -6.34 0.33
N VAL A 164 -1.25 -5.71 0.37
CA VAL A 164 -1.45 -4.35 -0.12
C VAL A 164 -1.84 -3.46 1.06
N GLY A 165 -1.10 -2.39 1.30
CA GLY A 165 -1.41 -1.45 2.38
C GLY A 165 -2.70 -0.70 2.08
N VAL A 166 -2.72 0.10 1.02
CA VAL A 166 -3.90 0.89 0.64
C VAL A 166 -4.20 0.69 -0.85
N MET A 167 -5.45 0.37 -1.15
CA MET A 167 -6.02 0.39 -2.50
C MET A 167 -6.95 1.59 -2.64
N ARG A 168 -6.83 2.36 -3.71
CA ARG A 168 -7.65 3.55 -3.98
C ARG A 168 -8.20 3.55 -5.40
N GLU A 169 -9.16 4.45 -5.63
CA GLU A 169 -9.73 4.73 -6.95
C GLU A 169 -10.37 3.48 -7.55
N SER A 170 -9.95 3.03 -8.72
CA SER A 170 -10.49 1.84 -9.41
C SER A 170 -9.53 0.65 -9.35
N SER A 171 -8.68 0.59 -8.31
CA SER A 171 -7.68 -0.47 -8.16
C SER A 171 -8.33 -1.82 -7.86
N GLN A 172 -7.74 -2.90 -8.39
CA GLN A 172 -8.33 -4.24 -8.29
C GLN A 172 -7.32 -5.32 -7.89
N VAL A 173 -7.77 -6.25 -7.04
CA VAL A 173 -7.10 -7.54 -6.84
C VAL A 173 -8.09 -8.63 -7.23
N ARG A 174 -7.79 -9.44 -8.25
CA ARG A 174 -8.77 -10.42 -8.72
C ARG A 174 -8.90 -11.61 -7.76
N VAL A 175 -7.80 -12.15 -7.25
CA VAL A 175 -7.80 -13.28 -6.31
C VAL A 175 -6.80 -13.07 -5.17
N MET A 176 -7.24 -13.31 -3.94
CA MET A 176 -6.40 -13.43 -2.75
C MET A 176 -6.42 -14.86 -2.21
N TRP A 177 -5.25 -15.42 -1.92
CA TRP A 177 -5.08 -16.77 -1.40
C TRP A 177 -4.09 -16.80 -0.23
N GLY A 178 -4.25 -17.76 0.68
CA GLY A 178 -3.35 -17.94 1.82
C GLY A 178 -3.65 -16.95 2.93
N SER A 179 -2.59 -16.34 3.45
CA SER A 179 -2.64 -15.29 4.47
C SER A 179 -2.48 -13.90 3.83
N SER A 180 -2.96 -13.73 2.59
CA SER A 180 -2.84 -12.47 1.85
C SER A 180 -3.73 -11.39 2.48
N GLN A 181 -3.26 -10.14 2.49
CA GLN A 181 -3.95 -9.05 3.18
C GLN A 181 -4.08 -7.80 2.33
N VAL A 182 -5.21 -7.11 2.46
CA VAL A 182 -5.39 -5.71 2.09
C VAL A 182 -5.74 -4.93 3.35
N ARG A 183 -4.93 -3.96 3.75
CA ARG A 183 -5.22 -3.21 4.99
C ARG A 183 -6.38 -2.24 4.78
N GLU A 184 -6.46 -1.59 3.63
CA GLU A 184 -7.49 -0.58 3.38
C GLU A 184 -7.90 -0.50 1.91
N MET A 185 -9.20 -0.44 1.66
CA MET A 185 -9.80 -0.20 0.34
C MET A 185 -10.63 1.09 0.38
N ARG A 186 -10.43 1.96 -0.61
CA ARG A 186 -11.16 3.22 -0.81
C ARG A 186 -11.56 3.41 -2.28
N GLY A 187 -12.44 4.36 -2.57
CA GLY A 187 -12.97 4.59 -3.91
C GLY A 187 -13.89 3.47 -4.36
N SER A 188 -13.73 3.09 -5.62
CA SER A 188 -14.39 1.95 -6.25
C SER A 188 -13.45 0.74 -6.32
N SER A 189 -12.57 0.57 -5.33
CA SER A 189 -11.59 -0.52 -5.29
C SER A 189 -12.28 -1.87 -5.13
N GLN A 190 -11.72 -2.92 -5.75
CA GLN A 190 -12.36 -4.24 -5.77
C GLN A 190 -11.39 -5.37 -5.41
N VAL A 191 -11.88 -6.33 -4.63
CA VAL A 191 -11.29 -7.66 -4.50
C VAL A 191 -12.28 -8.67 -5.09
N GLY A 192 -11.86 -9.44 -6.09
CA GLY A 192 -12.75 -10.41 -6.74
C GLY A 192 -13.11 -11.58 -5.81
N VAL A 193 -12.13 -12.40 -5.45
CA VAL A 193 -12.32 -13.57 -4.59
C VAL A 193 -11.27 -13.65 -3.50
N MET A 194 -11.70 -13.93 -2.27
CA MET A 194 -10.84 -14.20 -1.11
C MET A 194 -10.97 -15.67 -0.69
N TRP A 195 -9.84 -16.33 -0.49
CA TRP A 195 -9.76 -17.72 -0.06
C TRP A 195 -8.93 -17.91 1.21
N GLU A 196 -9.15 -19.04 1.88
CA GLU A 196 -8.42 -19.47 3.08
C GLU A 196 -8.48 -18.42 4.20
N SER A 197 -7.34 -17.89 4.63
CA SER A 197 -7.24 -16.93 5.73
C SER A 197 -6.99 -15.50 5.22
N SER A 198 -7.44 -15.20 3.99
CA SER A 198 -7.26 -13.89 3.38
C SER A 198 -8.06 -12.81 4.11
N GLN A 199 -7.52 -11.60 4.19
CA GLN A 199 -8.13 -10.52 4.99
C GLN A 199 -8.18 -9.19 4.26
N VAL A 200 -9.31 -8.49 4.39
CA VAL A 200 -9.43 -7.06 4.13
C VAL A 200 -9.73 -6.38 5.45
N ARG A 201 -8.86 -5.51 5.96
CA ARG A 201 -9.08 -4.93 7.30
C ARG A 201 -10.17 -3.87 7.28
N VAL A 202 -10.16 -2.92 6.33
CA VAL A 202 -11.17 -1.86 6.23
C VAL A 202 -11.57 -1.59 4.79
N MET A 203 -12.86 -1.44 4.55
CA MET A 203 -13.47 -1.01 3.28
C MET A 203 -14.23 0.31 3.48
N TRP A 204 -14.04 1.25 2.56
CA TRP A 204 -14.71 2.55 2.55
C TRP A 204 -15.35 2.86 1.19
N GLU A 205 -16.24 3.86 1.19
CA GLU A 205 -16.87 4.41 -0.01
C GLU A 205 -17.62 3.33 -0.79
N SER A 206 -17.28 3.08 -2.05
CA SER A 206 -17.95 2.10 -2.93
C SER A 206 -17.10 0.84 -3.13
N SER A 207 -16.25 0.51 -2.15
CA SER A 207 -15.35 -0.65 -2.24
C SER A 207 -16.11 -1.98 -2.21
N GLN A 208 -15.63 -2.98 -2.94
CA GLN A 208 -16.34 -4.25 -3.09
C GLN A 208 -15.44 -5.46 -2.90
N VAL A 209 -15.99 -6.49 -2.25
CA VAL A 209 -15.46 -7.86 -2.27
C VAL A 209 -16.49 -8.75 -2.96
N GLY A 210 -16.12 -9.42 -4.04
CA GLY A 210 -17.04 -10.28 -4.80
C GLY A 210 -17.46 -11.51 -4.01
N GLU A 211 -16.49 -12.37 -3.67
CA GLU A 211 -16.75 -13.60 -2.93
C GLU A 211 -15.71 -13.86 -1.84
N MET A 212 -16.17 -14.29 -0.67
CA MET A 212 -15.36 -14.72 0.46
C MET A 212 -15.56 -16.21 0.74
N ARG A 213 -14.47 -16.96 0.83
CA ARG A 213 -14.48 -18.41 1.09
C ARG A 213 -13.44 -18.80 2.15
N GLY A 214 -13.60 -20.01 2.70
CA GLY A 214 -12.74 -20.49 3.79
C GLY A 214 -12.98 -19.68 5.05
N SER A 215 -11.89 -19.27 5.71
CA SER A 215 -11.88 -18.44 6.92
C SER A 215 -11.58 -16.97 6.59
N SER A 216 -11.97 -16.49 5.39
CA SER A 216 -11.67 -15.13 4.92
C SER A 216 -12.40 -14.07 5.75
N GLN A 217 -11.79 -12.91 5.94
CA GLN A 217 -12.32 -11.88 6.84
C GLN A 217 -12.32 -10.50 6.22
N VAL A 218 -13.43 -9.78 6.43
CA VAL A 218 -13.48 -8.32 6.29
C VAL A 218 -13.63 -7.74 7.70
N GLY A 219 -12.71 -6.86 8.12
CA GLY A 219 -12.74 -6.30 9.47
C GLY A 219 -13.87 -5.28 9.64
N GLU A 220 -13.84 -4.21 8.87
CA GLU A 220 -14.83 -3.14 8.91
C GLU A 220 -15.27 -2.70 7.51
N MET A 221 -16.57 -2.48 7.32
CA MET A 221 -17.17 -1.95 6.11
C MET A 221 -17.87 -0.62 6.41
N ARG A 222 -17.58 0.42 5.62
CA ARG A 222 -18.16 1.75 5.76
C ARG A 222 -18.60 2.32 4.40
N GLY A 223 -19.44 3.34 4.43
CA GLY A 223 -19.98 3.98 3.23
C GLY A 223 -20.98 3.06 2.53
N SER A 224 -20.83 2.88 1.23
CA SER A 224 -21.64 2.01 0.38
C SER A 224 -20.88 0.71 0.03
N SER A 225 -20.01 0.24 0.92
CA SER A 225 -19.16 -0.93 0.69
C SER A 225 -19.97 -2.22 0.63
N GLN A 226 -19.55 -3.17 -0.22
CA GLN A 226 -20.34 -4.39 -0.46
C GLN A 226 -19.49 -5.66 -0.40
N VAL A 227 -20.09 -6.73 0.14
CA VAL A 227 -19.63 -8.11 -0.03
C VAL A 227 -20.72 -8.86 -0.80
N GLY A 228 -20.35 -9.48 -1.93
CA GLY A 228 -21.29 -10.23 -2.77
C GLY A 228 -21.74 -11.53 -2.10
N GLU A 229 -20.86 -12.53 -2.05
CA GLU A 229 -21.18 -13.84 -1.46
C GLU A 229 -20.18 -14.24 -0.37
N MET A 230 -20.69 -14.75 0.75
CA MET A 230 -19.91 -15.31 1.85
C MET A 230 -20.16 -16.81 1.97
N ARG A 231 -19.09 -17.59 2.03
CA ARG A 231 -19.09 -19.05 2.20
C ARG A 231 -18.11 -19.51 3.28
N GLY A 232 -18.29 -20.74 3.77
CA GLY A 232 -17.41 -21.32 4.79
C GLY A 232 -17.48 -20.58 6.13
N SER A 233 -16.37 -20.48 6.83
CA SER A 233 -16.21 -19.76 8.09
C SER A 233 -15.92 -18.25 7.89
N SER A 234 -16.27 -17.68 6.74
CA SER A 234 -16.01 -16.28 6.42
C SER A 234 -16.75 -15.31 7.35
N GLN A 235 -16.13 -14.17 7.65
CA GLN A 235 -16.65 -13.20 8.64
C GLN A 235 -16.54 -11.76 8.13
N VAL A 236 -17.53 -10.95 8.49
CA VAL A 236 -17.48 -9.49 8.39
C VAL A 236 -17.55 -8.96 9.82
N GLY A 237 -16.61 -8.13 10.27
CA GLY A 237 -16.58 -7.66 11.65
C GLY A 237 -17.67 -6.63 11.93
N GLU A 238 -17.47 -5.39 11.50
CA GLU A 238 -18.39 -4.28 11.71
C GLU A 238 -18.88 -3.68 10.38
N MET A 239 -20.18 -3.42 10.27
CA MET A 239 -20.79 -2.75 9.12
C MET A 239 -21.39 -1.41 9.52
N ARG A 240 -21.05 -0.34 8.79
CA ARG A 240 -21.54 1.03 8.99
C ARG A 240 -22.00 1.69 7.68
N GLY A 241 -22.83 2.72 7.80
CA GLY A 241 -23.39 3.44 6.64
C GLY A 241 -24.39 2.56 5.88
N SER A 242 -24.30 2.59 4.55
CA SER A 242 -25.14 1.81 3.63
C SER A 242 -24.45 0.50 3.18
N SER A 243 -23.61 -0.08 4.03
CA SER A 243 -22.82 -1.27 3.71
C SER A 243 -23.69 -2.53 3.60
N GLN A 244 -23.36 -3.46 2.71
CA GLN A 244 -24.22 -4.61 2.39
C GLN A 244 -23.46 -5.94 2.27
N VAL A 245 -24.13 -7.03 2.66
CA VAL A 245 -23.72 -8.40 2.36
C VAL A 245 -24.85 -9.11 1.61
N ASN A 246 -24.64 -9.43 0.34
CA ASN A 246 -25.72 -9.83 -0.56
C ASN A 246 -26.10 -11.31 -0.47
N LYS A 247 -25.20 -12.20 -0.07
CA LYS A 247 -25.53 -13.62 0.07
C LYS A 247 -24.67 -14.28 1.12
N ILE A 248 -25.30 -14.84 2.13
CA ILE A 248 -24.61 -15.64 3.15
C ILE A 248 -24.98 -17.10 2.97
N SER A 249 -23.96 -17.93 2.82
CA SER A 249 -24.12 -19.35 2.51
C SER A 249 -23.56 -20.28 3.60
N SER A 250 -23.32 -19.81 4.82
CA SER A 250 -22.86 -20.66 5.91
C SER A 250 -23.67 -20.41 7.17
N LYS A 251 -23.85 -21.46 7.97
CA LYS A 251 -24.47 -21.37 9.29
C LYS A 251 -23.56 -20.68 10.32
N ASP A 252 -22.26 -20.60 10.03
CA ASP A 252 -21.23 -20.10 10.95
C ASP A 252 -20.80 -18.65 10.68
N THR A 253 -21.46 -17.97 9.74
CA THR A 253 -21.14 -16.58 9.40
C THR A 253 -21.55 -15.63 10.52
N LYS A 254 -20.62 -14.76 10.92
CA LYS A 254 -20.82 -13.77 11.99
C LYS A 254 -20.64 -12.36 11.43
N PHE A 255 -21.51 -11.44 11.84
CA PHE A 255 -21.38 -10.02 11.59
C PHE A 255 -21.93 -9.17 12.75
N LYS A 256 -21.33 -8.00 12.96
CA LYS A 256 -21.83 -6.96 13.87
C LYS A 256 -22.22 -5.73 13.06
N ILE A 257 -23.28 -5.08 13.48
CA ILE A 257 -23.78 -3.85 12.86
C ILE A 257 -23.47 -2.71 13.82
N GLY A 258 -22.80 -1.67 13.33
CA GLY A 258 -22.45 -0.50 14.12
C GLY A 258 -23.68 0.30 14.53
N GLU A 259 -23.57 1.08 15.60
CA GLU A 259 -24.62 2.00 16.04
C GLU A 259 -24.99 2.99 14.90
N ASN A 260 -26.28 3.30 14.75
CA ASN A 260 -26.82 4.20 13.71
C ASN A 260 -26.49 3.79 12.27
N SER A 261 -26.47 2.49 11.98
CA SER A 261 -26.13 1.94 10.66
C SER A 261 -27.24 1.05 10.11
N ASP A 262 -27.51 1.18 8.80
CA ASP A 262 -28.45 0.34 8.08
C ASP A 262 -27.67 -0.75 7.35
N ALA A 263 -27.64 -1.96 7.92
CA ALA A 263 -27.01 -3.09 7.28
C ALA A 263 -28.08 -3.98 6.62
N ILE A 264 -27.85 -4.30 5.35
CA ILE A 264 -28.69 -5.23 4.61
C ILE A 264 -27.95 -6.55 4.49
N VAL A 265 -28.56 -7.61 5.02
CA VAL A 265 -28.09 -8.99 4.88
C VAL A 265 -29.16 -9.77 4.16
N ILE A 266 -28.83 -10.39 3.03
CA ILE A 266 -29.77 -11.22 2.27
C ILE A 266 -29.34 -12.69 2.42
N ASP A 267 -30.27 -13.54 2.86
CA ASP A 267 -30.00 -14.97 3.03
C ASP A 267 -30.11 -15.76 1.71
N ARG A 268 -29.82 -17.07 1.76
CA ARG A 268 -29.88 -17.96 0.58
C ARG A 268 -31.26 -18.05 -0.08
N SER A 269 -32.35 -17.73 0.64
CA SER A 269 -33.72 -17.75 0.12
C SER A 269 -34.11 -16.45 -0.60
N GLY A 270 -33.18 -15.48 -0.67
CA GLY A 270 -33.46 -14.14 -1.19
C GLY A 270 -34.22 -13.27 -0.19
N LYS A 271 -34.41 -13.75 1.05
CA LYS A 271 -35.09 -12.99 2.08
C LYS A 271 -34.13 -11.91 2.60
N GLN A 272 -34.54 -10.66 2.43
CA GLN A 272 -33.84 -9.53 3.00
C GLN A 272 -34.04 -9.55 4.52
N ILE A 273 -32.94 -9.77 5.24
CA ILE A 273 -32.82 -9.47 6.67
C ILE A 273 -32.30 -8.04 6.73
N GLN A 274 -33.22 -7.09 6.57
CA GLN A 274 -32.92 -5.68 6.76
C GLN A 274 -32.81 -5.43 8.26
N ILE A 275 -31.62 -5.02 8.72
CA ILE A 275 -31.41 -4.63 10.11
C ILE A 275 -31.21 -3.12 10.12
N ILE A 276 -32.33 -2.41 10.32
CA ILE A 276 -32.41 -0.95 10.46
C ILE A 276 -32.09 -0.62 11.93
N SER A 277 -31.26 0.40 12.18
CA SER A 277 -30.81 0.71 13.53
C SER A 277 -31.90 1.32 14.44
N ALA A 278 -31.80 1.00 15.73
CA ALA A 278 -32.40 1.66 16.90
C ALA A 278 -33.92 1.63 17.13
N CYS A 279 -34.54 0.45 17.04
CA CYS A 279 -35.49 -0.01 18.08
C CYS A 279 -35.78 -1.50 17.88
N THR A 280 -35.40 -2.35 18.85
CA THR A 280 -35.77 -3.77 18.95
C THR A 280 -34.96 -4.77 18.11
N ILE A 281 -33.87 -5.30 18.66
CA ILE A 281 -33.39 -6.64 18.28
C ILE A 281 -34.03 -7.63 19.26
N LYS A 282 -35.09 -8.32 18.82
CA LYS A 282 -35.43 -9.64 19.37
C LYS A 282 -34.42 -10.62 18.78
N THR A 283 -33.53 -11.14 19.62
CA THR A 283 -32.70 -12.31 19.26
C THR A 283 -33.61 -13.47 18.88
N LYS A 284 -33.75 -13.77 17.58
CA LYS A 284 -34.31 -15.05 17.14
C LYS A 284 -33.20 -16.09 17.24
N LYS A 285 -33.13 -16.78 18.38
CA LYS A 285 -32.54 -18.13 18.42
C LYS A 285 -33.41 -19.00 17.50
N TYR A 286 -32.82 -19.56 16.45
CA TYR A 286 -33.46 -20.64 15.71
C TYR A 286 -33.63 -21.81 16.68
N LYS A 287 -34.89 -22.16 17.00
CA LYS A 287 -35.22 -23.44 17.62
C LYS A 287 -35.21 -24.50 16.53
N GLU A 288 -34.51 -25.59 16.81
CA GLU A 288 -34.58 -26.83 16.03
C GLU A 288 -36.00 -27.40 16.17
N GLU A 289 -36.65 -27.69 15.04
CA GLU A 289 -37.76 -28.64 15.01
C GLU A 289 -37.17 -30.00 14.62
N VAL A 290 -37.42 -30.97 15.49
CA VAL A 290 -37.07 -32.40 15.40
C VAL A 290 -37.99 -33.08 14.39
#